data_AF-A0A812J423-F1
#
_entry.id   AF-A0A812J423-F1
#
_cell.length_a   1.000
_cell.length_b   1.000
_cell.length_c   1.000
_cell.angle_alpha   90.00
_cell.angle_beta   90.00
_cell.angle_gamma   90.00
#
_symmetry.space_group_name_H-M   'P 1'
#
loop_
_entity.id
_entity.type
_entity.pdbx_description
1 polymer ?
#
loop_
_entity_poly.entity_id
_entity_poly.type
_entity_poly.pdbx_seq_one_letter_code
_entity_poly.pdbx_strand_id
1 'polypeptide(L)'
;MGAMGRLCARIFLVLLPPSAVSLCLEDGVPEQNRRYLSDTAASADESRTPIRMVMYDWGSAEMASTLTHILVTEHFGYHAVMNQQRTLGSFDGVLELAGCTTEDCSQRYAESHIAMECWMSEIPFQFARFAAEHPDKVPFDLGSIGYFGENSLSVRGAVRDDAYFTSGLSLEFYKSYNTTLHHPKLFFDSITDLDINDFAPCNTTGNNFANDVEMRAYGRWTGDWDGLEETESGYIAKCSDGSAGKSDVFGLEEIPILNKRL
;
A
#
# COMPACT_ATOMS: atom_id res chain seq x y z
N MET A 1 72.68 3.56 7.85
CA MET A 1 72.36 2.63 8.95
C MET A 1 71.25 3.26 9.79
N GLY A 2 69.99 2.92 9.54
CA GLY A 2 68.85 3.45 10.28
C GLY A 2 67.88 2.31 10.57
N ALA A 3 67.81 1.88 11.83
CA ALA A 3 66.98 0.77 12.27
C ALA A 3 65.52 1.22 12.42
N MET A 4 64.66 0.69 11.56
CA MET A 4 63.23 0.96 11.53
C MET A 4 62.52 -0.05 12.45
N GLY A 5 62.26 0.36 13.69
CA GLY A 5 61.52 -0.43 14.69
C GLY A 5 60.04 -0.53 14.32
N ARG A 6 59.57 -1.74 13.99
CA ARG A 6 58.15 -2.02 13.78
C ARG A 6 57.45 -2.16 15.14
N LEU A 7 56.59 -1.20 15.45
CA LEU A 7 55.70 -1.23 16.60
C LEU A 7 54.55 -2.20 16.30
N CYS A 8 54.56 -3.39 16.91
CA CYS A 8 53.42 -4.30 16.88
C CYS A 8 52.28 -3.73 17.74
N ALA A 9 51.31 -3.07 17.09
CA ALA A 9 50.05 -2.70 17.72
C ALA A 9 49.25 -3.96 18.04
N ARG A 10 49.17 -4.34 19.32
CA ARG A 10 48.25 -5.37 19.82
C ARG A 10 46.84 -4.77 19.81
N ILE A 11 46.02 -5.17 18.85
CA ILE A 11 44.58 -4.90 18.84
C ILE A 11 43.97 -5.76 19.96
N PHE A 12 43.62 -5.12 21.08
CA PHE A 12 42.73 -5.74 22.07
C PHE A 12 41.32 -5.71 21.50
N LEU A 13 40.86 -6.85 20.98
CA LEU A 13 39.47 -7.07 20.62
C LEU A 13 38.66 -7.09 21.93
N VAL A 14 38.07 -5.96 22.30
CA VAL A 14 37.12 -5.90 23.41
C VAL A 14 35.87 -6.64 22.96
N LEU A 15 35.74 -7.89 23.41
CA LEU A 15 34.51 -8.67 23.31
C LEU A 15 33.47 -7.98 24.20
N LEU A 16 32.81 -6.95 23.67
CA LEU A 16 31.55 -6.49 24.24
C LEU A 16 30.61 -7.71 24.23
N PRO A 17 30.00 -8.07 25.37
CA PRO A 17 28.99 -9.11 25.36
C PRO A 17 27.95 -8.72 24.30
N PRO A 18 27.54 -9.64 23.42
CA PRO A 18 26.50 -9.35 22.45
C PRO A 18 25.33 -8.75 23.24
N SER A 19 24.98 -7.50 22.94
CA SER A 19 23.83 -6.84 23.54
C SER A 19 22.68 -7.81 23.38
N ALA A 20 22.22 -8.38 24.50
CA ALA A 20 21.05 -9.23 24.48
C ALA A 20 19.97 -8.42 23.76
N VAL A 21 19.48 -8.94 22.64
CA VAL A 21 18.44 -8.26 21.86
C VAL A 21 17.30 -8.00 22.84
N SER A 22 17.11 -6.74 23.20
CA SER A 22 16.09 -6.35 24.17
C SER A 22 14.74 -6.57 23.50
N LEU A 23 13.92 -7.41 24.13
CA LEU A 23 12.53 -7.61 23.72
C LEU A 23 11.75 -6.31 23.91
N CYS A 24 10.72 -6.11 23.08
CA CYS A 24 9.80 -4.99 23.23
C CYS A 24 8.85 -5.18 24.43
N LEU A 25 8.47 -6.42 24.75
CA LEU A 25 7.63 -6.80 25.89
C LEU A 25 8.50 -7.30 27.05
N GLU A 26 8.20 -6.86 28.28
CA GLU A 26 8.93 -7.28 29.49
C GLU A 26 8.93 -8.81 29.68
N ASP A 27 7.79 -9.44 29.41
CA ASP A 27 7.59 -10.90 29.49
C ASP A 27 7.63 -11.59 28.10
N GLY A 28 8.30 -10.98 27.12
CA GLY A 28 8.38 -11.51 25.76
C GLY A 28 9.14 -12.84 25.69
N VAL A 29 8.76 -13.70 24.73
CA VAL A 29 9.45 -14.93 24.39
C VAL A 29 10.73 -14.60 23.61
N PRO A 30 11.92 -14.95 24.14
CA PRO A 30 13.19 -14.75 23.43
C PRO A 30 13.23 -15.51 22.11
N GLU A 31 13.93 -14.96 21.11
CA GLU A 31 13.97 -15.52 19.75
C GLU A 31 14.34 -17.01 19.70
N GLN A 32 15.32 -17.44 20.49
CA GLN A 32 15.77 -18.83 20.57
C GLN A 32 14.70 -19.82 21.09
N ASN A 33 13.65 -19.31 21.74
CA ASN A 33 12.56 -20.09 22.29
C ASN A 33 11.29 -20.01 21.40
N ARG A 34 11.34 -19.27 20.28
CA ARG A 34 10.22 -19.16 19.36
C ARG A 34 10.10 -20.43 18.51
N ARG A 35 8.87 -20.74 18.08
CA ARG A 35 8.54 -21.92 17.27
C ARG A 35 8.14 -21.53 15.86
N TYR A 36 8.47 -22.38 14.89
CA TYR A 36 7.94 -22.29 13.53
C TYR A 36 6.55 -22.94 13.46
N LEU A 37 5.79 -22.63 12.43
CA LEU A 37 4.60 -23.42 12.08
C LEU A 37 5.09 -24.82 11.71
N SER A 38 4.70 -25.85 12.47
CA SER A 38 5.04 -27.23 12.14
C SER A 38 4.06 -27.74 11.10
N ASP A 39 4.52 -27.97 9.88
CA ASP A 39 3.75 -28.75 8.93
C ASP A 39 3.81 -30.21 9.38
N THR A 40 2.69 -30.77 9.84
CA THR A 40 2.62 -32.13 10.41
C THR A 40 2.98 -33.23 9.39
N ALA A 41 3.22 -32.87 8.12
CA ALA A 41 3.48 -33.78 7.01
C ALA A 41 4.93 -33.78 6.48
N ALA A 42 5.79 -32.84 6.85
CA ALA A 42 7.11 -32.69 6.21
C ALA A 42 8.28 -32.98 7.17
N SER A 43 9.20 -33.83 6.69
CA SER A 43 10.42 -34.27 7.38
C SER A 43 11.19 -33.11 8.02
N ALA A 44 11.70 -33.37 9.23
CA ALA A 44 12.13 -32.44 10.29
C ALA A 44 13.17 -31.33 9.95
N ASP A 45 13.60 -31.18 8.70
CA ASP A 45 14.61 -30.19 8.30
C ASP A 45 14.15 -29.19 7.21
N GLU A 46 13.07 -29.47 6.47
CA GLU A 46 12.57 -28.58 5.39
C GLU A 46 11.26 -27.83 5.72
N SER A 47 10.66 -28.05 6.89
CA SER A 47 9.30 -27.58 7.22
C SER A 47 9.22 -26.38 8.17
N ARG A 48 10.33 -25.67 8.40
CA ARG A 48 10.34 -24.48 9.29
C ARG A 48 9.73 -23.26 8.60
N THR A 49 8.40 -23.19 8.60
CA THR A 49 7.67 -22.08 8.01
C THR A 49 7.40 -20.99 9.06
N PRO A 50 7.97 -19.77 8.93
CA PRO A 50 7.58 -18.66 9.78
C PRO A 50 6.21 -18.15 9.39
N ILE A 51 5.51 -17.49 10.31
CA ILE A 51 4.31 -16.72 10.01
C ILE A 51 4.71 -15.54 9.13
N ARG A 52 4.31 -15.59 7.86
CA ARG A 52 4.49 -14.52 6.88
C ARG A 52 3.35 -13.51 6.97
N MET A 53 3.69 -12.23 7.00
CA MET A 53 2.75 -11.13 7.10
C MET A 53 2.86 -10.22 5.88
N VAL A 54 1.70 -9.88 5.30
CA VAL A 54 1.61 -8.84 4.27
C VAL A 54 1.98 -7.49 4.89
N MET A 55 2.72 -6.68 4.14
CA MET A 55 3.04 -5.30 4.50
C MET A 55 2.50 -4.37 3.43
N TYR A 56 1.58 -3.48 3.78
CA TYR A 56 1.14 -2.43 2.88
C TYR A 56 2.06 -1.21 2.94
N ASP A 57 1.96 -0.32 1.96
CA ASP A 57 2.85 0.84 1.85
C ASP A 57 2.42 2.06 2.69
N TRP A 58 1.16 2.13 3.12
CA TRP A 58 0.68 3.23 3.96
C TRP A 58 1.07 3.10 5.44
N GLY A 59 1.23 4.25 6.09
CA GLY A 59 1.81 4.34 7.43
C GLY A 59 1.01 3.64 8.54
N SER A 60 -0.33 3.60 8.46
CA SER A 60 -1.13 2.88 9.46
C SER A 60 -0.93 1.37 9.38
N ALA A 61 -0.83 0.79 8.18
CA ALA A 61 -0.48 -0.61 7.99
C ALA A 61 0.89 -0.96 8.54
N GLU A 62 1.90 -0.11 8.34
CA GLU A 62 3.23 -0.35 8.91
C GLU A 62 3.17 -0.44 10.44
N MET A 63 2.43 0.48 11.08
CA MET A 63 2.22 0.46 12.52
C MET A 63 1.48 -0.81 12.98
N ALA A 64 0.33 -1.13 12.38
CA ALA A 64 -0.49 -2.27 12.77
C ALA A 64 0.25 -3.61 12.55
N SER A 65 0.92 -3.78 11.40
CA SER A 65 1.71 -4.96 11.10
C SER A 65 2.91 -5.11 12.02
N THR A 66 3.56 -4.01 12.41
CA THR A 66 4.67 -4.04 13.37
C THR A 66 4.18 -4.46 14.76
N LEU A 67 3.06 -3.91 15.23
CA LEU A 67 2.47 -4.31 16.52
C LEU A 67 2.07 -5.79 16.51
N THR A 68 1.41 -6.24 15.44
CA THR A 68 1.07 -7.65 15.27
C THR A 68 2.32 -8.53 15.20
N HIS A 69 3.40 -8.10 14.54
CA HIS A 69 4.67 -8.84 14.48
C HIS A 69 5.28 -9.02 15.88
N ILE A 70 5.29 -7.97 16.71
CA ILE A 70 5.72 -8.05 18.12
C ILE A 70 4.84 -9.03 18.89
N LEU A 71 3.51 -8.96 18.74
CA LEU A 71 2.60 -9.89 19.43
C LEU A 71 2.83 -11.34 18.99
N VAL A 72 2.95 -11.60 17.69
CA VAL A 72 3.21 -12.95 17.16
C VAL A 72 4.55 -13.49 17.66
N THR A 73 5.59 -12.66 17.64
CA THR A 73 6.95 -13.10 17.95
C THR A 73 7.24 -13.17 19.45
N GLU A 74 6.87 -12.14 20.20
CA GLU A 74 7.20 -12.03 21.62
C GLU A 74 6.07 -12.53 22.51
N HIS A 75 4.80 -12.25 22.21
CA HIS A 75 3.72 -12.72 23.07
C HIS A 75 3.34 -14.17 22.79
N PHE A 76 3.11 -14.53 21.52
CA PHE A 76 2.71 -15.89 21.12
C PHE A 76 3.89 -16.84 20.90
N GLY A 77 5.12 -16.30 20.82
CA GLY A 77 6.35 -17.09 20.72
C GLY A 77 6.53 -17.80 19.37
N TYR A 78 6.08 -17.20 18.25
CA TYR A 78 6.29 -17.76 16.91
C TYR A 78 7.39 -17.03 16.15
N HIS A 79 8.07 -17.70 15.22
CA HIS A 79 8.84 -16.97 14.21
C HIS A 79 7.88 -16.32 13.23
N ALA A 80 8.07 -15.02 12.98
CA ALA A 80 7.31 -14.28 11.98
C ALA A 80 8.22 -13.38 11.15
N VAL A 81 7.83 -13.17 9.89
CA VAL A 81 8.51 -12.30 8.94
C VAL A 81 7.47 -11.41 8.25
N MET A 82 7.83 -10.15 8.04
CA MET A 82 7.05 -9.23 7.21
C MET A 82 7.62 -9.26 5.80
N ASN A 83 6.75 -9.26 4.79
CA ASN A 83 7.21 -9.27 3.41
C ASN A 83 7.92 -7.94 3.10
N GLN A 84 9.03 -8.06 2.37
CA GLN A 84 9.85 -6.89 2.00
C GLN A 84 9.21 -6.08 0.88
N GLN A 85 8.47 -6.76 -0.01
CA GLN A 85 7.69 -6.09 -1.02
C GLN A 85 6.44 -5.53 -0.36
N ARG A 86 6.25 -4.21 -0.49
CA ARG A 86 5.07 -3.54 0.01
C ARG A 86 3.96 -3.60 -1.01
N THR A 87 2.76 -3.82 -0.52
CA THR A 87 1.54 -3.99 -1.30
C THR A 87 0.77 -2.67 -1.34
N LEU A 88 0.27 -2.27 -2.51
CA LEU A 88 -0.34 -0.95 -2.73
C LEU A 88 -1.87 -0.95 -2.53
N GLY A 89 -2.55 -2.07 -2.81
CA GLY A 89 -4.00 -2.16 -2.68
C GLY A 89 -4.43 -3.19 -1.64
N SER A 90 -5.53 -2.91 -0.93
CA SER A 90 -6.14 -3.87 0.01
C SER A 90 -6.37 -5.24 -0.63
N PHE A 91 -6.81 -5.27 -1.90
CA PHE A 91 -7.11 -6.51 -2.62
C PHE A 91 -5.85 -7.30 -3.01
N ASP A 92 -4.73 -6.66 -3.28
CA ASP A 92 -3.46 -7.36 -3.53
C ASP A 92 -3.05 -8.19 -2.30
N GLY A 93 -3.32 -7.68 -1.08
CA GLY A 93 -3.10 -8.45 0.13
C GLY A 93 -4.04 -9.65 0.25
N VAL A 94 -5.28 -9.57 -0.26
CA VAL A 94 -6.18 -10.73 -0.37
C VAL A 94 -5.60 -11.77 -1.31
N LEU A 95 -5.08 -11.36 -2.48
CA LEU A 95 -4.44 -12.26 -3.43
C LEU A 95 -3.21 -12.94 -2.81
N GLU A 96 -2.40 -12.18 -2.09
CA GLU A 96 -1.20 -12.68 -1.43
C GLU A 96 -1.51 -13.68 -0.29
N LEU A 97 -2.57 -13.43 0.48
CA LEU A 97 -3.12 -14.39 1.44
C LEU A 97 -3.66 -15.66 0.77
N ALA A 98 -4.19 -15.54 -0.45
CA ALA A 98 -4.67 -16.69 -1.23
C ALA A 98 -3.54 -17.43 -1.99
N GLY A 99 -2.29 -16.96 -1.87
CA GLY A 99 -1.15 -17.49 -2.63
C GLY A 99 -1.21 -17.20 -4.13
N CYS A 100 -1.92 -16.15 -4.53
CA CYS A 100 -2.16 -15.73 -5.90
C CYS A 100 -1.43 -14.41 -6.21
N THR A 101 -1.06 -14.18 -7.48
CA THR A 101 -0.58 -12.87 -7.96
C THR A 101 -1.60 -12.14 -8.84
N THR A 102 -2.66 -12.84 -9.24
CA THR A 102 -3.73 -12.36 -10.12
C THR A 102 -5.06 -12.87 -9.63
N GLU A 103 -6.15 -12.20 -10.03
CA GLU A 103 -7.52 -12.57 -9.66
C GLU A 103 -7.89 -14.00 -10.05
N ASP A 104 -7.47 -14.45 -11.24
CA ASP A 104 -7.72 -15.81 -11.73
C ASP A 104 -6.90 -16.88 -11.01
N CYS A 105 -5.96 -16.46 -10.17
CA CYS A 105 -5.01 -17.27 -9.44
C CYS A 105 -4.30 -18.33 -10.30
N SER A 106 -4.01 -17.98 -11.56
CA SER A 106 -3.28 -18.83 -12.50
C SER A 106 -1.78 -18.93 -12.15
N GLN A 107 -1.25 -17.88 -11.53
CA GLN A 107 0.11 -17.80 -11.02
C GLN A 107 0.11 -17.88 -9.50
N ARG A 108 1.04 -18.67 -8.95
CA ARG A 108 1.15 -18.93 -7.51
C ARG A 108 2.41 -18.30 -6.92
N TYR A 109 2.29 -17.79 -5.71
CA TYR A 109 3.41 -17.27 -4.91
C TYR A 109 3.47 -17.94 -3.53
N ALA A 110 4.50 -17.64 -2.75
CA ALA A 110 4.56 -18.05 -1.36
C ALA A 110 3.43 -17.38 -0.58
N GLU A 111 2.57 -18.19 0.04
CA GLU A 111 1.40 -17.73 0.76
C GLU A 111 1.78 -16.92 2.01
N SER A 112 1.10 -15.79 2.19
CA SER A 112 1.12 -15.03 3.43
C SER A 112 0.02 -15.51 4.36
N HIS A 113 0.22 -15.42 5.67
CA HIS A 113 -0.71 -15.97 6.65
C HIS A 113 -1.60 -14.88 7.28
N ILE A 114 -1.10 -13.64 7.35
CA ILE A 114 -1.78 -12.53 8.01
C ILE A 114 -1.62 -11.27 7.16
N ALA A 115 -2.73 -10.56 6.92
CA ALA A 115 -2.72 -9.19 6.42
C ALA A 115 -3.45 -8.31 7.43
N MET A 116 -2.78 -7.27 7.93
CA MET A 116 -3.37 -6.28 8.81
C MET A 116 -3.70 -5.04 7.99
N GLU A 117 -4.73 -4.30 8.38
CA GLU A 117 -5.16 -3.10 7.65
C GLU A 117 -5.65 -3.39 6.22
N CYS A 118 -6.28 -4.53 5.96
CA CYS A 118 -7.02 -4.69 4.71
C CYS A 118 -8.34 -3.89 4.78
N TRP A 119 -8.48 -2.84 3.97
CA TRP A 119 -9.68 -1.99 3.98
C TRP A 119 -10.77 -2.63 3.12
N MET A 120 -11.43 -3.66 3.69
CA MET A 120 -12.45 -4.46 2.99
C MET A 120 -13.61 -3.63 2.40
N SER A 121 -13.89 -2.46 2.97
CA SER A 121 -14.90 -1.52 2.46
C SER A 121 -14.55 -0.92 1.11
N GLU A 122 -13.29 -0.93 0.70
CA GLU A 122 -12.82 -0.40 -0.58
C GLU A 122 -12.85 -1.44 -1.71
N ILE A 123 -12.88 -2.72 -1.34
CA ILE A 123 -12.79 -3.85 -2.27
C ILE A 123 -14.00 -4.80 -2.20
N PRO A 124 -15.23 -4.36 -1.89
CA PRO A 124 -16.34 -5.27 -1.60
C PRO A 124 -16.70 -6.12 -2.83
N PHE A 125 -16.59 -5.55 -4.03
CA PHE A 125 -16.94 -6.24 -5.27
C PHE A 125 -15.84 -7.20 -5.72
N GLN A 126 -14.57 -6.78 -5.68
CA GLN A 126 -13.42 -7.62 -6.01
C GLN A 126 -13.36 -8.82 -5.08
N PHE A 127 -13.51 -8.60 -3.77
CA PHE A 127 -13.51 -9.68 -2.80
C PHE A 127 -14.69 -10.64 -2.99
N ALA A 128 -15.92 -10.14 -3.18
CA ALA A 128 -17.08 -11.00 -3.40
C ALA A 128 -16.98 -11.82 -4.69
N ARG A 129 -16.46 -11.23 -5.78
CA ARG A 129 -16.21 -11.94 -7.04
C ARG A 129 -15.13 -13.01 -6.86
N PHE A 130 -13.99 -12.65 -6.28
CA PHE A 130 -12.90 -13.58 -6.00
C PHE A 130 -13.39 -14.75 -5.13
N ALA A 131 -14.21 -14.46 -4.11
CA ALA A 131 -14.78 -15.47 -3.25
C ALA A 131 -15.73 -16.44 -3.96
N ALA A 132 -16.48 -15.96 -4.95
CA ALA A 132 -17.35 -16.80 -5.76
C ALA A 132 -16.57 -17.67 -6.77
N GLU A 133 -15.47 -17.15 -7.32
CA GLU A 133 -14.64 -17.82 -8.32
C GLU A 133 -13.63 -18.81 -7.71
N HIS A 134 -13.15 -18.52 -6.49
CA HIS A 134 -12.11 -19.29 -5.79
C HIS A 134 -12.51 -19.64 -4.34
N PRO A 135 -13.62 -20.36 -4.12
CA PRO A 135 -14.16 -20.61 -2.78
C PRO A 135 -13.21 -21.38 -1.85
N ASP A 136 -12.24 -22.11 -2.40
CA ASP A 136 -11.22 -22.87 -1.67
C ASP A 136 -9.99 -22.06 -1.26
N LYS A 137 -9.83 -20.83 -1.77
CA LYS A 137 -8.66 -19.97 -1.52
C LYS A 137 -8.99 -18.67 -0.81
N VAL A 138 -10.28 -18.42 -0.54
CA VAL A 138 -10.73 -17.17 0.08
C VAL A 138 -10.12 -17.05 1.46
N PRO A 139 -9.38 -15.97 1.75
CA PRO A 139 -8.88 -15.72 3.09
C PRO A 139 -10.02 -15.56 4.10
N PHE A 140 -9.79 -15.98 5.34
CA PHE A 140 -10.75 -15.77 6.42
C PHE A 140 -10.71 -14.31 6.89
N ASP A 141 -11.83 -13.61 6.76
CA ASP A 141 -12.03 -12.32 7.43
C ASP A 141 -12.29 -12.55 8.92
N LEU A 142 -11.30 -12.21 9.76
CA LEU A 142 -11.38 -12.32 11.21
C LEU A 142 -12.01 -11.08 11.88
N GLY A 143 -12.49 -10.12 11.09
CA GLY A 143 -13.15 -8.90 11.54
C GLY A 143 -12.19 -7.72 11.76
N SER A 144 -12.78 -6.62 12.22
CA SER A 144 -12.04 -5.38 12.49
C SER A 144 -11.24 -5.47 13.79
N ILE A 145 -10.06 -4.84 13.81
CA ILE A 145 -9.25 -4.66 15.02
C ILE A 145 -9.69 -3.46 15.89
N GLY A 146 -10.81 -2.82 15.54
CA GLY A 146 -11.55 -1.94 16.43
C GLY A 146 -11.40 -0.43 16.20
N TYR A 147 -10.74 0.00 15.12
CA TYR A 147 -10.76 1.41 14.71
C TYR A 147 -11.37 1.57 13.33
N PHE A 148 -11.81 2.80 13.05
CA PHE A 148 -12.38 3.20 11.77
C PHE A 148 -11.34 4.01 10.99
N GLY A 149 -11.16 3.68 9.72
CA GLY A 149 -10.44 4.51 8.76
C GLY A 149 -11.41 5.45 8.04
N GLU A 150 -10.92 6.63 7.67
CA GLU A 150 -11.60 7.53 6.76
C GLU A 150 -10.62 7.95 5.67
N ASN A 151 -11.03 7.79 4.41
CA ASN A 151 -10.33 8.35 3.26
C ASN A 151 -11.08 9.59 2.80
N SER A 152 -10.38 10.72 2.78
CA SER A 152 -10.93 12.00 2.37
C SER A 152 -9.91 12.84 1.60
N LEU A 153 -10.42 13.72 0.74
CA LEU A 153 -9.61 14.76 0.12
C LEU A 153 -9.53 15.94 1.09
N SER A 154 -8.30 16.35 1.41
CA SER A 154 -8.05 17.44 2.35
C SER A 154 -7.36 18.62 1.65
N VAL A 155 -7.80 19.84 1.95
CA VAL A 155 -7.16 21.08 1.51
C VAL A 155 -6.31 21.68 2.63
N ARG A 156 -5.20 22.34 2.30
CA ARG A 156 -4.38 23.04 3.30
C ARG A 156 -5.20 24.17 3.94
N GLY A 157 -5.11 24.31 5.27
CA GLY A 157 -5.83 25.35 6.02
C GLY A 157 -5.60 26.75 5.46
N ALA A 158 -4.36 27.10 5.10
CA ALA A 158 -4.05 28.40 4.51
C ALA A 158 -4.75 28.64 3.16
N VAL A 159 -4.91 27.61 2.32
CA VAL A 159 -5.62 27.71 1.02
C VAL A 159 -7.11 27.88 1.25
N ARG A 160 -7.67 27.12 2.20
CA ARG A 160 -9.06 27.26 2.63
C ARG A 160 -9.33 28.67 3.16
N ASP A 161 -8.47 29.16 4.04
CA ASP A 161 -8.63 30.45 4.70
C ASP A 161 -8.49 31.61 3.69
N ASP A 162 -7.50 31.57 2.79
CA ASP A 162 -7.35 32.55 1.71
C ASP A 162 -8.59 32.60 0.81
N ALA A 163 -9.11 31.45 0.39
CA ALA A 163 -10.30 31.40 -0.43
C ALA A 163 -11.54 32.00 0.25
N TYR A 164 -11.71 31.70 1.55
CA TYR A 164 -12.80 32.24 2.35
C TYR A 164 -12.68 33.76 2.54
N PHE A 165 -11.52 34.27 2.96
CA PHE A 165 -11.36 35.70 3.24
C PHE A 165 -11.29 36.57 1.98
N THR A 166 -10.75 36.05 0.88
CA THR A 166 -10.60 36.82 -0.36
C THR A 166 -11.88 36.82 -1.21
N SER A 167 -12.66 35.73 -1.18
CA SER A 167 -13.80 35.56 -2.10
C SER A 167 -15.10 35.05 -1.45
N GLY A 168 -15.11 34.83 -0.14
CA GLY A 168 -16.25 34.21 0.55
C GLY A 168 -16.45 32.73 0.19
N LEU A 169 -15.45 32.11 -0.43
CA LEU A 169 -15.55 30.76 -0.97
C LEU A 169 -15.25 29.72 0.12
N SER A 170 -16.22 28.87 0.43
CA SER A 170 -16.00 27.69 1.28
C SER A 170 -15.51 26.52 0.43
N LEU A 171 -14.25 26.14 0.65
CA LEU A 171 -13.59 25.01 -0.04
C LEU A 171 -14.07 23.63 0.43
N GLU A 172 -14.93 23.55 1.45
CA GLU A 172 -15.49 22.26 1.91
C GLU A 172 -16.61 21.74 0.99
N PHE A 173 -17.14 22.59 0.08
CA PHE A 173 -18.32 22.31 -0.74
C PHE A 173 -18.05 21.90 -2.19
N TYR A 174 -16.85 21.42 -2.52
CA TYR A 174 -16.47 21.14 -3.92
C TYR A 174 -17.32 20.08 -4.63
N LYS A 175 -18.17 19.34 -3.93
CA LYS A 175 -19.07 18.34 -4.55
C LYS A 175 -20.33 18.92 -5.20
N SER A 176 -20.65 20.22 -5.02
CA SER A 176 -21.87 20.83 -5.55
C SER A 176 -21.66 22.21 -6.19
N TYR A 177 -20.43 22.48 -6.62
CA TYR A 177 -19.99 23.82 -6.94
C TYR A 177 -20.26 24.24 -8.41
N ASN A 178 -21.02 25.33 -8.61
CA ASN A 178 -21.23 25.91 -9.93
C ASN A 178 -20.08 26.86 -10.29
N THR A 179 -19.20 26.43 -11.20
CA THR A 179 -18.02 27.20 -11.66
C THR A 179 -18.37 28.47 -12.44
N THR A 180 -19.65 28.69 -12.77
CA THR A 180 -20.12 29.95 -13.38
C THR A 180 -20.22 31.09 -12.35
N LEU A 181 -20.41 30.77 -11.07
CA LEU A 181 -20.64 31.76 -10.01
C LEU A 181 -19.38 32.10 -9.20
N HIS A 182 -18.38 31.23 -9.19
CA HIS A 182 -17.11 31.48 -8.50
C HIS A 182 -15.93 30.87 -9.26
N HIS A 183 -14.72 31.33 -8.93
CA HIS A 183 -13.48 30.94 -9.61
C HIS A 183 -12.51 30.20 -8.64
N PRO A 184 -12.84 28.97 -8.21
CA PRO A 184 -12.00 28.22 -7.27
C PRO A 184 -10.60 27.92 -7.81
N LYS A 185 -10.44 27.88 -9.14
CA LYS A 185 -9.15 27.68 -9.83
C LYS A 185 -8.07 28.70 -9.44
N LEU A 186 -8.45 29.86 -8.86
CA LEU A 186 -7.48 30.85 -8.39
C LEU A 186 -6.69 30.40 -7.14
N PHE A 187 -7.21 29.40 -6.42
CA PHE A 187 -6.64 28.91 -5.16
C PHE A 187 -5.89 27.58 -5.30
N PHE A 188 -5.88 26.99 -6.49
CA PHE A 188 -5.16 25.76 -6.79
C PHE A 188 -4.24 25.95 -8.00
N ASP A 189 -3.22 25.12 -8.09
CA ASP A 189 -2.39 25.07 -9.28
C ASP A 189 -3.14 24.31 -10.39
N SER A 190 -2.81 24.65 -11.64
CA SER A 190 -3.30 23.87 -12.78
C SER A 190 -2.60 22.53 -12.81
N ILE A 191 -3.28 21.48 -13.29
CA ILE A 191 -2.62 20.20 -13.57
C ILE A 191 -1.46 20.37 -14.56
N THR A 192 -1.55 21.36 -15.44
CA THR A 192 -0.48 21.71 -16.41
C THR A 192 0.74 22.36 -15.76
N ASP A 193 0.64 22.81 -14.51
CA ASP A 193 1.75 23.44 -13.79
C ASP A 193 2.62 22.40 -13.06
N LEU A 194 2.18 21.14 -13.04
CA LEU A 194 2.90 20.04 -12.42
C LEU A 194 3.95 19.49 -13.38
N ASP A 195 5.06 19.01 -12.82
CA ASP A 195 6.11 18.41 -13.62
C ASP A 195 5.61 17.07 -14.16
N ILE A 196 5.53 16.93 -15.48
CA ILE A 196 5.11 15.69 -16.17
C ILE A 196 5.94 14.47 -15.75
N ASN A 197 7.17 14.68 -15.27
CA ASN A 197 8.02 13.60 -14.77
C ASN A 197 7.49 12.99 -13.45
N ASP A 198 6.59 13.68 -12.75
CA ASP A 198 5.86 13.18 -11.60
C ASP A 198 4.65 12.32 -12.00
N PHE A 199 4.39 12.12 -13.30
CA PHE A 199 3.26 11.36 -13.82
C PHE A 199 3.73 10.02 -14.43
N ALA A 200 2.89 9.00 -14.30
CA ALA A 200 3.14 7.68 -14.87
C ALA A 200 2.66 7.72 -16.33
N PRO A 201 3.44 7.21 -17.30
CA PRO A 201 2.93 7.08 -18.65
C PRO A 201 1.68 6.18 -18.67
N CYS A 202 0.63 6.60 -19.38
CA CYS A 202 -0.62 5.84 -19.44
C CYS A 202 -0.46 4.48 -20.11
N ASN A 203 0.51 4.36 -21.02
CA ASN A 203 0.82 3.13 -21.73
C ASN A 203 1.75 2.19 -20.96
N THR A 204 2.05 2.48 -19.68
CA THR A 204 2.91 1.62 -18.88
C THR A 204 2.19 0.32 -18.56
N THR A 205 2.76 -0.81 -18.99
CA THR A 205 2.24 -2.14 -18.65
C THR A 205 2.18 -2.32 -17.13
N GLY A 206 1.04 -2.80 -16.62
CA GLY A 206 0.79 -2.94 -15.18
C GLY A 206 0.19 -1.70 -14.53
N ASN A 207 0.00 -0.61 -15.27
CA ASN A 207 -0.81 0.51 -14.82
C ASN A 207 -2.30 0.19 -15.05
N ASN A 208 -3.11 0.45 -14.04
CA ASN A 208 -4.57 0.35 -14.05
C ASN A 208 -5.22 1.16 -15.21
N PHE A 209 -4.62 2.28 -15.61
CA PHE A 209 -5.05 3.05 -16.78
C PHE A 209 -4.91 2.30 -18.13
N ALA A 210 -4.13 1.21 -18.17
CA ALA A 210 -3.99 0.35 -19.34
C ALA A 210 -4.71 -1.02 -19.17
N ASN A 211 -5.49 -1.21 -18.10
CA ASN A 211 -6.16 -2.47 -17.78
C ASN A 211 -7.60 -2.48 -18.31
N ASP A 212 -7.91 -3.32 -19.33
CA ASP A 212 -9.25 -3.43 -19.92
C ASP A 212 -10.34 -3.75 -18.90
N VAL A 213 -10.08 -4.64 -17.95
CA VAL A 213 -11.09 -5.06 -16.97
C VAL A 213 -11.49 -3.87 -16.10
N GLU A 214 -10.50 -3.10 -15.64
CA GLU A 214 -10.72 -1.94 -14.79
C GLU A 214 -11.30 -0.76 -15.55
N MET A 215 -10.81 -0.46 -16.76
CA MET A 215 -11.31 0.64 -17.56
C MET A 215 -12.74 0.39 -18.07
N ARG A 216 -13.07 -0.86 -18.39
CA ARG A 216 -14.46 -1.24 -18.68
C ARG A 216 -15.34 -1.14 -17.44
N ALA A 217 -14.84 -1.48 -16.26
CA ALA A 217 -15.56 -1.27 -15.01
C ALA A 217 -15.79 0.23 -14.79
N TYR A 218 -14.77 1.07 -14.96
CA TYR A 218 -14.88 2.53 -14.90
C TYR A 218 -15.99 3.05 -15.82
N GLY A 219 -15.94 2.76 -17.13
CA GLY A 219 -16.95 3.24 -18.08
C GLY A 219 -18.37 2.76 -17.74
N ARG A 220 -18.53 1.55 -17.21
CA ARG A 220 -19.83 1.03 -16.74
C ARG A 220 -20.35 1.78 -15.51
N TRP A 221 -19.46 2.19 -14.62
CA TRP A 221 -19.81 2.80 -13.34
C TRP A 221 -20.05 4.30 -13.45
N THR A 222 -19.18 4.99 -14.17
CA THR A 222 -19.25 6.45 -14.34
C THR A 222 -20.14 6.85 -15.52
N GLY A 223 -20.24 5.97 -16.53
CA GLY A 223 -20.84 6.31 -17.82
C GLY A 223 -19.90 7.12 -18.73
N ASP A 224 -18.68 7.44 -18.28
CA ASP A 224 -17.69 8.16 -19.07
C ASP A 224 -16.93 7.20 -20.01
N TRP A 225 -17.58 6.89 -21.12
CA TRP A 225 -16.95 6.14 -22.21
C TRP A 225 -16.06 7.03 -23.10
N ASP A 226 -16.24 8.36 -23.05
CA ASP A 226 -15.47 9.31 -23.85
C ASP A 226 -14.04 9.51 -23.29
N GLY A 227 -13.86 9.28 -21.98
CA GLY A 227 -12.59 9.16 -21.28
C GLY A 227 -11.81 7.86 -21.54
N LEU A 228 -12.35 6.95 -22.36
CA LEU A 228 -11.71 5.70 -22.74
C LEU A 228 -11.32 5.67 -24.22
N GLU A 229 -10.30 4.87 -24.54
CA GLU A 229 -9.90 4.54 -25.90
C GLU A 229 -10.05 3.02 -26.10
N GLU A 230 -10.78 2.62 -27.15
CA GLU A 230 -10.92 1.22 -27.54
C GLU A 230 -9.72 0.81 -28.41
N THR A 231 -8.99 -0.19 -27.94
CA THR A 231 -7.83 -0.79 -28.62
C THR A 231 -8.14 -2.21 -29.06
N GLU A 232 -7.27 -2.82 -29.87
CA GLU A 232 -7.42 -4.24 -30.25
C GLU A 232 -7.44 -5.19 -29.03
N SER A 233 -6.84 -4.78 -27.91
CA SER A 233 -6.76 -5.54 -26.65
C SER A 233 -7.87 -5.24 -25.64
N GLY A 234 -8.78 -4.29 -25.93
CA GLY A 234 -9.81 -3.83 -25.00
C GLY A 234 -9.75 -2.33 -24.73
N TYR A 235 -10.28 -1.89 -23.58
CA TYR A 235 -10.34 -0.47 -23.22
C TYR A 235 -9.11 -0.02 -22.43
N ILE A 236 -8.59 1.16 -22.76
CA ILE A 236 -7.60 1.88 -21.96
C ILE A 236 -8.12 3.29 -21.62
N ALA A 237 -7.53 3.94 -20.63
CA ALA A 237 -7.80 5.35 -20.36
C ALA A 237 -7.26 6.23 -21.49
N LYS A 238 -8.03 7.25 -21.86
CA LYS A 238 -7.63 8.23 -22.85
C LYS A 238 -6.85 9.36 -22.18
N CYS A 239 -5.54 9.42 -22.42
CA CYS A 239 -4.66 10.42 -21.83
C CYS A 239 -4.24 11.47 -22.86
N SER A 240 -4.65 12.73 -22.65
CA SER A 240 -4.46 13.82 -23.62
C SER A 240 -2.98 14.21 -23.84
N ASP A 241 -2.11 13.95 -22.86
CA ASP A 241 -0.66 14.19 -22.93
C ASP A 241 0.18 12.90 -22.86
N GLY A 242 -0.46 11.73 -22.90
CA GLY A 242 0.18 10.43 -22.75
C GLY A 242 0.55 10.02 -21.32
N SER A 243 0.16 10.81 -20.31
CA SER A 243 0.46 10.57 -18.90
C SER A 243 -0.80 10.56 -18.01
N ALA A 244 -0.74 9.79 -16.92
CA ALA A 244 -1.72 9.81 -15.84
C ALA A 244 -0.97 10.03 -14.53
N GLY A 245 -1.60 10.63 -13.52
CA GLY A 245 -0.95 10.88 -12.22
C GLY A 245 -0.23 9.64 -11.70
N LYS A 246 1.04 9.77 -11.25
CA LYS A 246 1.62 8.77 -10.31
C LYS A 246 0.87 8.96 -9.01
N SER A 247 -0.32 8.40 -8.93
CA SER A 247 -1.10 8.45 -7.72
C SER A 247 -1.23 7.03 -7.22
N ASP A 248 -0.60 6.76 -6.08
CA ASP A 248 -0.97 5.67 -5.18
C ASP A 248 -2.37 5.89 -4.56
N VAL A 249 -3.10 6.92 -5.00
CA VAL A 249 -4.46 7.26 -4.58
C VAL A 249 -5.39 7.17 -5.78
N PHE A 250 -6.14 6.07 -5.87
CA PHE A 250 -7.24 5.93 -6.81
C PHE A 250 -8.41 6.85 -6.42
N GLY A 251 -8.91 7.63 -7.38
CA GLY A 251 -10.24 8.21 -7.33
C GLY A 251 -10.36 9.61 -7.94
N LEU A 252 -10.94 9.64 -9.15
CA LEU A 252 -11.72 10.74 -9.76
C LEU A 252 -11.01 11.74 -10.69
N GLU A 253 -11.73 12.01 -11.79
CA GLU A 253 -11.57 13.13 -12.71
C GLU A 253 -11.45 14.48 -11.98
N GLU A 254 -10.60 15.34 -12.54
CA GLU A 254 -10.43 16.75 -12.18
C GLU A 254 -10.26 17.05 -10.67
N ILE A 255 -9.28 16.41 -10.02
CA ILE A 255 -8.80 16.93 -8.72
C ILE A 255 -7.69 17.96 -8.98
N PRO A 256 -7.88 19.25 -8.63
CA PRO A 256 -6.80 20.21 -8.59
C PRO A 256 -5.76 19.75 -7.55
N ILE A 257 -4.54 19.50 -7.99
CA ILE A 257 -3.44 19.07 -7.12
C ILE A 257 -2.96 20.28 -6.31
N LEU A 258 -3.01 20.14 -4.99
CA LEU A 258 -2.64 21.19 -4.03
C LEU A 258 -1.12 21.25 -3.85
N ASN A 259 -0.41 22.07 -4.62
CA ASN A 259 0.98 22.34 -4.28
C ASN A 259 1.46 23.75 -4.62
N LYS A 260 0.81 24.77 -4.05
CA LYS A 260 1.35 26.12 -4.07
C LYS A 260 2.65 26.10 -3.25
N ARG A 261 3.79 26.10 -3.95
CA ARG A 261 5.12 26.35 -3.36
C ARG A 261 5.03 27.72 -2.66
N LEU A 262 5.10 27.70 -1.33
CA LEU A 262 5.48 28.86 -0.51
C LEU A 262 6.99 28.84 -0.32
#